data_AF-A0A6G1R9V3-F1
#
_entry.id   AF-A0A6G1R9V3-F1
#
_cell.length_a   1.000
_cell.length_b   1.000
_cell.length_c   1.000
_cell.angle_alpha   90.00
_cell.angle_beta   90.00
_cell.angle_gamma   90.00
#
_symmetry.space_group_name_H-M   'P 1'
#
loop_
_entity.id
_entity.type
_entity.pdbx_description
1 polymer ?
#
loop_
_entity_poly.entity_id
_entity_poly.type
_entity_poly.pdbx_seq_one_letter_code
_entity_poly.pdbx_strand_id
1 'polypeptide(L)'
;LAGGEEAYRAVSEQLARIAQHYRFDGWLVNIENMLSAAAVTNMAPFLRHLTAQVHGAVPGGLVIWYDSVLQNGTLKWQNELNEENRVFFDACDGLFTNYNWKEEHLERT
;
A
#
# COMPACT_ATOMS: atom_id res chain seq x y z
N LEU A 1 5.99 0.94 -22.14
CA LEU A 1 4.66 0.83 -21.50
C LEU A 1 4.69 0.05 -20.17
N ALA A 2 5.67 -0.82 -19.89
CA ALA A 2 5.72 -1.52 -18.60
C ALA A 2 6.65 -0.79 -17.61
N GLY A 3 6.11 -0.35 -16.46
CA GLY A 3 6.87 0.08 -15.28
C GLY A 3 7.13 1.58 -15.11
N GLY A 4 6.55 2.45 -15.95
CA GLY A 4 6.66 3.91 -15.79
C GLY A 4 5.54 4.51 -14.94
N GLU A 5 5.66 5.79 -14.62
CA GLU A 5 4.66 6.55 -13.83
C GLU A 5 3.25 6.48 -14.41
N GLU A 6 3.13 6.62 -15.73
CA GLU A 6 1.85 6.51 -16.44
C GLU A 6 1.14 5.16 -16.19
N ALA A 7 1.90 4.08 -16.06
CA ALA A 7 1.34 2.74 -15.87
C ALA A 7 0.67 2.61 -14.50
N TYR A 8 1.35 3.04 -13.41
CA TYR A 8 0.74 2.94 -12.09
C TYR A 8 -0.40 3.95 -11.90
N ARG A 9 -0.34 5.12 -12.54
CA ARG A 9 -1.43 6.11 -12.53
C ARG A 9 -2.68 5.56 -13.18
N ALA A 10 -2.57 4.99 -14.38
CA ALA A 10 -3.70 4.37 -15.06
C ALA A 10 -4.36 3.26 -14.24
N VAL A 11 -3.56 2.42 -13.56
CA VAL A 11 -4.07 1.35 -12.68
C VAL A 11 -4.79 1.93 -11.47
N SER A 12 -4.17 2.86 -10.75
CA SER A 12 -4.75 3.45 -9.53
C SER A 12 -6.05 4.22 -9.80
N GLU A 13 -6.12 4.97 -10.91
CA GLU A 13 -7.38 5.60 -11.34
C GLU A 13 -8.47 4.57 -11.64
N GLN A 14 -8.12 3.47 -12.30
CA GLN A 14 -9.09 2.43 -12.61
C GLN A 14 -9.60 1.73 -11.34
N LEU A 15 -8.73 1.50 -10.35
CA LEU A 15 -9.12 0.94 -9.06
C LEU A 15 -10.10 1.85 -8.29
N ALA A 16 -9.88 3.17 -8.31
CA ALA A 16 -10.81 4.13 -7.73
C ALA A 16 -12.16 4.16 -8.47
N ARG A 17 -12.15 4.10 -9.82
CA ARG A 17 -13.37 3.98 -10.63
C ARG A 17 -14.15 2.71 -10.30
N ILE A 18 -13.47 1.58 -10.09
CA ILE A 18 -14.10 0.30 -9.70
C ILE A 18 -14.76 0.46 -8.32
N ALA A 19 -14.05 1.01 -7.33
CA ALA A 19 -14.59 1.25 -6.00
C ALA A 19 -15.86 2.13 -6.03
N GLN A 20 -15.81 3.24 -6.77
CA GLN A 20 -16.95 4.14 -6.95
C GLN A 20 -18.12 3.47 -7.67
N HIS A 21 -17.86 2.73 -8.75
CA HIS A 21 -18.91 2.09 -9.55
C HIS A 21 -19.65 1.01 -8.76
N TYR A 22 -18.90 0.15 -8.07
CA TYR A 22 -19.46 -0.97 -7.30
C TYR A 22 -19.78 -0.62 -5.84
N ARG A 23 -19.51 0.62 -5.41
CA ARG A 23 -19.88 1.19 -4.12
C ARG A 23 -19.28 0.44 -2.93
N PHE A 24 -17.98 0.22 -2.98
CA PHE A 24 -17.20 -0.21 -1.82
C PHE A 24 -16.13 0.81 -1.47
N ASP A 25 -15.64 0.74 -0.24
CA ASP A 25 -14.97 1.85 0.43
C ASP A 25 -13.45 1.86 0.26
N GLY A 26 -12.91 1.25 -0.81
CA GLY A 26 -11.48 1.26 -1.11
C GLY A 26 -10.81 -0.11 -1.07
N TRP A 27 -9.53 -0.17 -0.69
CA TRP A 27 -8.66 -1.31 -1.01
C TRP A 27 -7.72 -1.71 0.13
N LEU A 28 -7.61 -3.01 0.38
CA LEU A 28 -6.46 -3.62 1.03
C LEU A 28 -5.45 -4.06 -0.04
N VAL A 29 -4.24 -3.52 0.00
CA VAL A 29 -3.15 -3.87 -0.91
C VAL A 29 -2.25 -4.88 -0.20
N ASN A 30 -2.31 -6.14 -0.66
CA ASN A 30 -1.46 -7.21 -0.16
C ASN A 30 -0.53 -7.73 -1.27
N ILE A 31 0.78 -7.53 -1.10
CA ILE A 31 1.82 -7.98 -2.05
C ILE A 31 2.64 -9.08 -1.38
N GLU A 32 2.31 -10.34 -1.69
CA GLU A 32 2.95 -11.53 -1.10
C GLU A 32 4.08 -12.10 -1.98
N ASN A 33 4.81 -11.23 -2.69
CA ASN A 33 5.95 -11.62 -3.51
C ASN A 33 7.06 -10.57 -3.45
N MET A 34 8.29 -11.02 -3.70
CA MET A 34 9.43 -10.11 -3.86
C MET A 34 9.19 -9.17 -5.03
N LEU A 35 9.58 -7.90 -4.85
CA LEU A 35 9.53 -6.87 -5.88
C LEU A 35 10.91 -6.64 -6.49
N SER A 36 10.95 -6.39 -7.79
CA SER A 36 12.16 -5.88 -8.44
C SER A 36 12.44 -4.45 -7.98
N ALA A 37 13.67 -3.97 -8.16
CA ALA A 37 14.05 -2.60 -7.83
C ALA A 37 13.11 -1.56 -8.47
N ALA A 38 12.78 -1.74 -9.76
CA ALA A 38 11.85 -0.86 -10.46
C ALA A 38 10.43 -0.91 -9.86
N ALA A 39 9.96 -2.10 -9.46
CA ALA A 39 8.62 -2.24 -8.90
C ALA A 39 8.51 -1.63 -7.49
N VAL A 40 9.50 -1.85 -6.61
CA VAL A 40 9.47 -1.28 -5.26
C VAL A 40 9.60 0.24 -5.28
N THR A 41 10.42 0.80 -6.17
CA THR A 41 10.53 2.26 -6.36
C THR A 41 9.18 2.89 -6.74
N ASN A 42 8.34 2.18 -7.49
CA ASN A 42 7.03 2.67 -7.90
C ASN A 42 5.91 2.43 -6.87
N MET A 43 6.14 1.60 -5.85
CA MET A 43 5.07 1.15 -4.96
C MET A 43 4.54 2.27 -4.06
N ALA A 44 5.40 3.04 -3.40
CA ALA A 44 4.96 4.17 -2.58
C ALA A 44 4.28 5.29 -3.42
N PRO A 45 4.80 5.71 -4.60
CA PRO A 45 4.08 6.59 -5.51
C PRO A 45 2.72 6.04 -5.96
N PHE A 46 2.62 4.74 -6.23
CA PHE A 46 1.37 4.08 -6.59
C PHE A 46 0.36 4.15 -5.45
N LEU A 47 0.75 3.78 -4.22
CA LEU A 47 -0.12 3.86 -3.04
C LEU A 47 -0.61 5.29 -2.82
N ARG A 48 0.29 6.28 -2.86
CA ARG A 48 -0.07 7.69 -2.70
C ARG A 48 -1.08 8.15 -3.74
N HIS A 49 -0.89 7.76 -4.99
CA HIS A 49 -1.83 8.11 -6.06
C HIS A 49 -3.17 7.39 -5.88
N LEU A 50 -3.16 6.08 -5.57
CA LEU A 50 -4.38 5.32 -5.30
C LEU A 50 -5.19 5.92 -4.15
N THR A 51 -4.55 6.24 -3.04
CA THR A 51 -5.17 6.89 -1.87
C THR A 51 -5.88 8.19 -2.29
N ALA A 52 -5.17 9.07 -3.01
CA ALA A 52 -5.74 10.33 -3.49
C ALA A 52 -6.94 10.11 -4.45
N GLN A 53 -6.85 9.14 -5.36
CA GLN A 53 -7.94 8.82 -6.28
C GLN A 53 -9.15 8.23 -5.56
N VAL A 54 -8.93 7.33 -4.59
CA VAL A 54 -10.00 6.74 -3.78
C VAL A 54 -10.70 7.81 -2.95
N HIS A 55 -9.97 8.69 -2.26
CA HIS A 55 -10.57 9.79 -1.48
C HIS A 55 -11.41 10.73 -2.35
N GLY A 56 -10.96 11.00 -3.59
CA GLY A 56 -11.70 11.84 -4.53
C GLY A 56 -12.96 11.17 -5.10
N ALA A 57 -12.95 9.84 -5.25
CA ALA A 57 -14.04 9.08 -5.87
C ALA A 57 -15.08 8.56 -4.86
N VAL A 58 -14.64 8.26 -3.64
CA VAL A 58 -15.41 7.60 -2.58
C VAL A 58 -15.21 8.35 -1.25
N PRO A 59 -16.18 9.17 -0.81
CA PRO A 59 -16.08 9.87 0.47
C PRO A 59 -15.89 8.90 1.64
N GLY A 60 -14.78 9.06 2.38
CA GLY A 60 -14.43 8.17 3.50
C GLY A 60 -13.79 6.85 3.09
N GLY A 61 -13.48 6.65 1.81
CA GLY A 61 -12.77 5.45 1.35
C GLY A 61 -11.34 5.38 1.88
N LEU A 62 -10.82 4.17 2.03
CA LEU A 62 -9.52 3.88 2.64
C LEU A 62 -8.65 3.00 1.76
N VAL A 63 -7.34 3.26 1.79
CA VAL A 63 -6.31 2.38 1.24
C VAL A 63 -5.42 1.89 2.37
N ILE A 64 -5.36 0.57 2.54
CA ILE A 64 -4.62 -0.07 3.62
C ILE A 64 -3.51 -0.93 3.03
N TRP A 65 -2.29 -0.79 3.54
CA TRP A 65 -1.15 -1.63 3.17
C TRP A 65 -1.03 -2.83 4.12
N TYR A 66 -0.82 -4.02 3.58
CA TYR A 66 -0.48 -5.20 4.40
C TYR A 66 1.04 -5.26 4.64
N ASP A 67 1.46 -5.44 5.90
CA ASP A 67 2.86 -5.58 6.31
C ASP A 67 3.53 -6.79 5.67
N SER A 68 4.10 -6.59 4.47
CA SER A 68 4.62 -7.64 3.60
C SER A 68 6.00 -7.29 3.04
N VAL A 69 6.02 -6.47 1.99
CA VAL A 69 7.26 -6.05 1.31
C VAL A 69 7.89 -4.86 2.05
N LEU A 70 9.21 -4.89 2.19
CA LEU A 70 10.02 -3.81 2.75
C LEU A 70 10.43 -2.79 1.69
N GLN A 71 10.93 -1.63 2.12
CA GLN A 71 11.38 -0.53 1.25
C GLN A 71 12.42 -0.95 0.20
N ASN A 72 13.16 -2.04 0.44
CA ASN A 72 14.14 -2.60 -0.50
C ASN A 72 13.57 -3.65 -1.47
N GLY A 73 12.28 -3.98 -1.39
CA GLY A 73 11.59 -4.94 -2.26
C GLY A 73 11.57 -6.38 -1.74
N THR A 74 12.21 -6.65 -0.60
CA THR A 74 12.21 -7.98 0.03
C THR A 74 10.85 -8.25 0.66
N LEU A 75 10.30 -9.44 0.42
CA LEU A 75 9.12 -9.93 1.15
C LEU A 75 9.56 -10.40 2.54
N LYS A 76 9.19 -9.65 3.58
CA LYS A 76 9.46 -10.00 4.98
C LYS A 76 8.51 -9.24 5.89
N TRP A 77 7.56 -9.94 6.49
CA TRP A 77 6.63 -9.39 7.48
C TRP A 77 7.37 -8.94 8.75
N GLN A 78 7.12 -7.72 9.21
CA GLN A 78 7.75 -7.16 10.42
C GLN A 78 6.92 -7.43 11.69
N ASN A 79 5.63 -7.69 11.52
CA ASN A 79 4.60 -7.74 12.56
C ASN A 79 4.43 -6.42 13.33
N GLU A 80 4.91 -5.32 12.76
CA GLU A 80 4.91 -3.99 13.35
C GLU A 80 5.04 -2.92 12.25
N LEU A 81 4.76 -1.67 12.60
CA LEU A 81 5.18 -0.52 11.80
C LEU A 81 6.60 -0.12 12.26
N ASN A 82 7.58 -0.18 11.36
CA ASN A 82 8.96 0.23 11.65
C ASN A 82 9.59 0.93 10.44
N GLU A 83 10.86 1.32 10.55
CA GLU A 83 11.57 2.06 9.49
C GLU A 83 11.60 1.33 8.14
N GLU A 84 11.54 0.00 8.13
CA GLU A 84 11.64 -0.81 6.91
C GLU A 84 10.35 -0.81 6.08
N ASN A 85 9.19 -0.58 6.70
CA ASN A 85 7.87 -0.57 6.03
C ASN A 85 7.12 0.77 6.14
N ARG A 86 7.60 1.72 6.95
CA ARG A 86 7.00 3.05 7.16
C ARG A 86 6.75 3.82 5.86
N VAL A 87 7.62 3.68 4.87
CA VAL A 87 7.46 4.34 3.56
C VAL A 87 6.13 4.02 2.87
N PHE A 88 5.57 2.82 3.09
CA PHE A 88 4.28 2.43 2.52
C PHE A 88 3.10 2.89 3.39
N PHE A 89 3.25 2.85 4.71
CA PHE A 89 2.27 3.41 5.64
C PHE A 89 2.07 4.91 5.40
N ASP A 90 3.15 5.69 5.31
CA ASP A 90 3.10 7.14 5.04
C ASP A 90 2.49 7.47 3.66
N ALA A 91 2.33 6.49 2.78
CA ALA A 91 1.74 6.64 1.45
C ALA A 91 0.24 6.27 1.38
N CYS A 92 -0.35 5.75 2.46
CA CYS A 92 -1.75 5.34 2.51
C CYS A 92 -2.39 5.58 3.89
N ASP A 93 -3.61 5.09 4.10
CA ASP A 93 -4.42 5.46 5.27
C ASP A 93 -4.16 4.56 6.49
N GLY A 94 -3.54 3.40 6.29
CA GLY A 94 -3.35 2.44 7.37
C GLY A 94 -2.41 1.30 7.04
N LEU A 95 -1.95 0.63 8.10
CA LEU A 95 -1.20 -0.61 8.04
C LEU A 95 -2.04 -1.73 8.63
N PHE A 96 -2.11 -2.86 7.93
CA PHE A 96 -2.55 -4.13 8.49
C PHE A 96 -1.31 -4.94 8.84
N THR A 97 -1.01 -5.11 10.12
CA THR A 97 0.16 -5.86 10.58
C THR A 97 -0.01 -7.36 10.33
N ASN A 98 1.10 -8.04 10.06
CA ASN A 98 1.09 -9.50 10.01
C ASN A 98 0.79 -10.11 11.38
N TYR A 99 0.32 -11.36 11.38
CA TYR A 99 -0.31 -11.99 12.54
C TYR A 99 0.63 -12.26 13.74
N ASN A 100 1.94 -12.31 13.53
CA ASN A 100 2.89 -12.84 14.53
C ASN A 100 3.48 -11.74 15.45
N TRP A 101 2.70 -10.71 15.76
CA TRP A 101 3.13 -9.65 16.67
C TRP A 101 3.16 -10.14 18.13
N LYS A 102 3.89 -9.39 18.95
CA LYS A 102 4.04 -9.59 20.40
C LYS A 102 4.05 -8.21 21.06
N GLU A 103 3.91 -8.15 22.38
CA GLU A 103 3.92 -6.87 23.13
C GLU A 103 5.15 -6.01 22.80
N GLU A 104 6.33 -6.62 22.68
CA GLU A 104 7.58 -5.92 22.30
C GLU A 104 7.49 -5.15 20.96
N HIS A 105 6.65 -5.61 20.03
CA HIS A 105 6.43 -4.97 18.73
C HIS A 105 5.53 -3.72 18.83
N LEU A 106 4.72 -3.63 19.90
CA LEU A 106 3.85 -2.48 20.17
C LEU A 106 4.59 -1.36 20.90
N GLU A 107 5.68 -1.69 21.60
CA GLU A 107 6.44 -0.76 22.44
C GLU A 107 7.61 -0.09 21.71
N ARG A 108 8.03 -0.62 20.55
CA ARG A 108 9.11 -0.02 19.75
C ARG A 108 8.67 1.31 19.16
N THR A 109 9.48 2.35 19.38
CA THR A 109 9.31 3.71 18.86
C THR A 109 10.24 4.01 17.71
#